data_AF-A0A8J2NVZ4-F1
#
_entry.id   AF-A0A8J2NVZ4-F1
#
_cell.length_a   1.000
_cell.length_b   1.000
_cell.length_c   1.000
_cell.angle_alpha   90.00
_cell.angle_beta   90.00
_cell.angle_gamma   90.00
#
_symmetry.space_group_name_H-M   'P 1'
#
loop_
_entity.id
_entity.type
_entity.pdbx_description
1 polymer ?
#
loop_
_entity_poly.entity_id
_entity_poly.type
_entity_poly.pdbx_seq_one_letter_code
_entity_poly.pdbx_strand_id
1 'polypeptide(L)' 'AWSLLDNFEWERGYSERFGVHWVNFTDPVRPRVPKESVKFLKRLFSQNGLVDS' A
#
# COMPACT_ATOMS: atom_id res chain seq x y z
N ALA A 1 1.06 -1.63 9.73
CA ALA A 1 0.27 -1.21 8.54
C ALA A 1 -0.22 -2.46 7.82
N TRP A 2 -1.48 -2.51 7.41
CA TRP A 2 -2.03 -3.53 6.53
C TRP A 2 -2.49 -2.82 5.25
N SER A 3 -2.05 -3.21 4.06
CA SER A 3 -1.13 -4.31 3.71
C SER A 3 0.04 -3.77 2.87
N LEU A 4 1.02 -4.61 2.52
CA LEU A 4 2.14 -4.18 1.69
C LEU A 4 1.67 -3.85 0.25
N LEU A 5 0.79 -4.68 -0.30
CA LEU A 5 0.31 -4.65 -1.68
C LEU A 5 -1.22 -4.73 -1.69
N ASP A 6 -1.85 -4.05 -2.65
CA ASP A 6 -3.25 -4.35 -2.95
C ASP A 6 -3.36 -5.84 -3.30
N ASN A 7 -4.35 -6.52 -2.72
CA ASN A 7 -4.56 -7.96 -2.86
C ASN A 7 -6.07 -8.27 -2.89
N PHE A 8 -6.44 -9.55 -2.80
CA PHE A 8 -7.83 -9.98 -2.79
C PHE A 8 -8.41 -9.86 -1.38
N GLU A 9 -9.39 -8.98 -1.21
CA GLU A 9 -9.97 -8.65 0.10
C GLU A 9 -11.30 -9.40 0.31
N TRP A 10 -11.21 -10.73 0.40
CA TRP A 10 -12.31 -11.62 0.80
C TRP A 10 -13.61 -11.39 0.00
N GLU A 11 -14.72 -11.11 0.68
CA GLU A 11 -16.04 -10.85 0.08
C GLU A 11 -16.04 -9.65 -0.88
N ARG A 12 -15.05 -8.75 -0.78
CA ARG A 12 -14.92 -7.55 -1.60
C ARG A 12 -14.10 -7.78 -2.87
N GLY A 13 -13.45 -8.94 -2.99
CA GLY A 13 -12.53 -9.24 -4.08
C GLY A 13 -11.48 -8.15 -4.27
N TYR A 14 -11.33 -7.63 -5.49
CA TYR A 14 -10.33 -6.59 -5.82
C TYR A 14 -10.90 -5.16 -5.82
N SER A 15 -12.13 -4.98 -5.31
CA SER A 15 -12.78 -3.66 -5.28
C SER A 15 -12.20 -2.75 -4.19
N GLU A 16 -11.89 -3.32 -3.02
CA GLU A 16 -11.22 -2.63 -1.92
C GLU A 16 -9.70 -2.83 -1.99
N ARG A 17 -8.95 -1.82 -1.53
CA ARG A 17 -7.50 -1.69 -1.76
C ARG A 17 -6.80 -1.12 -0.53
N PHE A 18 -6.34 -2.01 0.35
CA PHE A 18 -5.65 -1.63 1.60
C PHE A 18 -4.14 -1.56 1.47
N GLY A 19 -3.57 -1.98 0.34
CA GLY A 19 -2.13 -2.00 0.14
C GLY A 19 -1.51 -0.62 0.08
N VAL A 20 -0.28 -0.48 0.57
CA VAL A 20 0.51 0.74 0.37
C VAL A 20 1.08 0.82 -1.05
N HIS A 21 1.15 -0.29 -1.77
CA HIS A 21 1.40 -0.31 -3.22
C HIS A 21 0.13 -0.65 -3.99
N TRP A 22 -0.15 0.13 -5.03
CA TRP A 22 -1.14 -0.22 -6.02
C TRP A 22 -0.62 -1.36 -6.91
N VAL A 23 -1.49 -2.32 -7.21
CA VAL A 23 -1.17 -3.45 -8.11
C VAL A 23 -2.11 -3.41 -9.31
N ASN A 24 -1.55 -3.47 -10.51
CA ASN A 24 -2.36 -3.65 -11.72
C ASN A 24 -2.75 -5.12 -11.88
N PHE A 25 -4.00 -5.47 -11.60
CA PHE A 25 -4.51 -6.84 -11.74
C PHE A 25 -4.91 -7.24 -13.17
N THR A 26 -5.03 -6.28 -14.11
CA THR A 26 -5.32 -6.60 -15.51
C THR A 26 -4.05 -6.95 -16.30
N ASP A 27 -2.89 -6.45 -15.87
CA ASP A 27 -1.59 -6.76 -16.46
C ASP A 27 -0.99 -8.04 -15.84
N PRO A 28 -0.69 -9.10 -16.63
CA PRO A 28 -0.12 -10.36 -16.13
C PRO A 28 1.22 -10.19 -15.39
N VAL A 29 1.99 -9.14 -15.67
CA VAL A 29 3.26 -8.83 -14.98
C VAL A 29 3.01 -8.32 -13.55
N ARG A 30 1.79 -7.86 -13.23
CA ARG A 30 1.37 -7.34 -11.92
C ARG A 30 2.33 -6.26 -11.39
N PRO A 31 2.58 -5.17 -12.14
CA PRO A 31 3.43 -4.09 -11.68
C PRO A 31 2.89 -3.49 -10.37
N ARG A 32 3.81 -3.12 -9.47
CA ARG A 32 3.51 -2.51 -8.18
C ARG A 32 3.99 -1.07 -8.17
N VAL A 33 3.08 -0.14 -7.85
CA VAL A 33 3.36 1.30 -7.82
C VAL A 33 3.18 1.82 -6.39
N PRO A 34 4.18 2.46 -5.77
CA PRO A 34 4.04 2.98 -4.42
C PRO A 34 2.99 4.09 -4.38
N LYS A 35 2.06 4.00 -3.42
CA LYS A 35 1.08 5.08 -3.13
C LYS A 35 1.72 6.13 -2.22
N GLU A 36 1.06 7.28 -2.05
CA GLU A 36 1.53 8.34 -1.13
C GLU A 36 1.69 7.85 0.32
N SER A 37 0.90 6.86 0.75
CA SER A 37 1.04 6.22 2.07
C SER A 37 2.41 5.59 2.28
N VAL A 38 3.12 5.15 1.22
CA VAL A 38 4.50 4.66 1.33
C VAL A 38 5.44 5.78 1.77
N LYS A 39 5.29 7.00 1.25
CA LYS A 39 6.14 8.13 1.65
C LYS A 39 5.92 8.49 3.11
N PHE A 40 4.66 8.54 3.53
CA PHE A 40 4.29 8.78 4.92
C PHE A 40 4.87 7.71 5.86
N LEU A 41 4.62 6.43 5.57
CA LEU A 41 5.11 5.32 6.40
C LEU A 41 6.63 5.22 6.38
N LYS A 42 7.28 5.50 5.25
CA LYS A 42 8.74 5.56 5.16
C LYS A 42 9.31 6.61 6.11
N ARG A 43 8.74 7.82 6.13
CA ARG A 43 9.16 8.89 7.06
C ARG A 43 8.90 8.47 8.51
N LEU A 44 7.68 8.01 8.82
CA LEU A 44 7.28 7.56 10.15
C LEU A 44 8.23 6.49 10.70
N PHE A 45 8.54 5.46 9.91
CA PHE A 45 9.42 4.37 10.33
C PHE A 45 10.88 4.82 10.43
N SER A 46 11.34 5.66 9.51
CA SER A 46 12.72 6.21 9.57
C SER A 46 12.94 7.09 10.81
N GLN A 47 11.86 7.67 11.34
CA GLN A 47 11.89 8.52 12.54
C GLN A 47 11.50 7.76 13.82
N ASN A 48 11.22 6.46 13.72
CA ASN A 48 10.71 5.62 14.81
C ASN A 48 9.48 6.21 15.53
N GLY A 49 8.63 6.93 14.81
CA GLY A 49 7.48 7.63 15.38
C GLY A 49 7.06 8.85 14.59
N LEU A 50 5.95 9.46 15.02
CA LEU A 50 5.53 10.77 14.53
C LEU A 50 6.48 11.81 15.12
N VAL A 51 7.07 12.62 14.25
CA VAL A 51 7.83 13.80 14.68
C VAL A 51 6.94 14.99 14.41
N ASP A 52 6.42 15.57 15.48
CA ASP A 52 5.66 16.82 15.41
C ASP A 52 6.57 17.93 14.87
N SER A 53 6.02 18.73 13.96
CA SER A 53 6.69 19.90 13.36
C SER A 53 6.66 21.10 14.28
#